data_AF-A0A0B7NI28-F1
#
_entry.id   AF-A0A0B7NI28-F1
#
_cell.length_a   1.000
_cell.length_b   1.000
_cell.length_c   1.000
_cell.angle_alpha   90.00
_cell.angle_beta   90.00
_cell.angle_gamma   90.00
#
_symmetry.space_group_name_H-M   'P 1'
#
loop_
_entity.id
_entity.type
_entity.pdbx_description
1 polymer ?
#
loop_
_entity_poly.entity_id
_entity_poly.type
_entity_poly.pdbx_seq_one_letter_code
_entity_poly.pdbx_strand_id
1 'polypeptide(L)'
;MKFYTAILYFSCLIASVLGQTSTTTPAPLNAGVAITNPVLNATAYAGSNYTISWTILDPNATTIETISLMDGNAAALTLVIHNILTNGSIPVSDLHYNWTIPANLTSRQDYALAMRGNNSYVTYSSFFSIINNNATSNNATSK
;
A
#
# COMPACT_ATOMS: atom_id res chain seq x y z
N MET A 1 68.81 -13.19 -51.64
CA MET A 1 69.53 -13.36 -50.37
C MET A 1 68.67 -12.79 -49.24
N LYS A 2 68.41 -13.62 -48.22
CA LYS A 2 67.92 -13.32 -46.87
C LYS A 2 66.45 -12.87 -46.73
N PHE A 3 65.61 -13.89 -46.53
CA PHE A 3 64.31 -13.82 -45.86
C PHE A 3 64.51 -13.61 -44.36
N TYR A 4 63.70 -12.76 -43.73
CA TYR A 4 63.53 -12.74 -42.28
C TYR A 4 62.05 -12.80 -41.93
N THR A 5 61.66 -13.96 -41.43
CA THR A 5 60.34 -14.25 -40.85
C THR A 5 60.38 -13.85 -39.38
N ALA A 6 59.44 -13.02 -38.93
CA ALA A 6 59.18 -12.80 -37.51
C ALA A 6 57.74 -13.19 -37.22
N ILE A 7 57.57 -14.38 -36.64
CA ILE A 7 56.31 -14.88 -36.10
C ILE A 7 56.16 -14.29 -34.71
N LEU A 8 55.17 -13.43 -34.51
CA LEU A 8 54.72 -12.98 -33.19
C LEU A 8 53.40 -13.68 -32.88
N TYR A 9 53.46 -14.72 -32.05
CA TYR A 9 52.31 -15.23 -31.34
C TYR A 9 51.99 -14.24 -30.22
N PHE A 10 50.82 -13.60 -30.29
CA PHE A 10 50.25 -12.91 -29.15
C PHE A 10 48.79 -13.34 -28.99
N SER A 11 48.61 -14.38 -28.18
CA SER A 11 47.32 -14.80 -27.65
C SER A 11 46.82 -13.71 -26.70
N CYS A 12 45.61 -13.17 -26.91
CA CYS A 12 44.93 -12.44 -25.84
C CYS A 12 43.43 -12.68 -25.89
N LEU A 13 42.98 -13.35 -24.83
CA LEU A 13 41.65 -13.49 -24.25
C LEU A 13 40.42 -13.06 -25.06
N ILE A 14 39.55 -14.04 -25.30
CA ILE A 14 38.11 -13.80 -25.49
C ILE A 14 37.52 -13.47 -24.11
N ALA A 15 37.32 -12.19 -23.81
CA ALA A 15 36.51 -11.79 -22.67
C ALA A 15 35.03 -11.86 -23.07
N SER A 16 34.37 -12.99 -22.79
CA SER A 16 32.92 -13.05 -22.82
C SER A 16 32.36 -12.27 -21.62
N VAL A 17 32.04 -10.99 -21.84
CA VAL A 17 31.19 -10.23 -20.92
C VAL A 17 29.78 -10.79 -21.03
N LEU A 18 29.46 -11.76 -20.18
CA LEU A 18 28.07 -11.97 -19.76
C LEU A 18 27.74 -10.84 -18.78
N GLY A 19 27.54 -9.64 -19.32
CA GLY A 19 26.88 -8.57 -18.59
C GLY A 19 25.43 -9.01 -18.38
N GLN A 20 25.16 -9.69 -17.26
CA GLN A 20 23.80 -9.82 -16.77
C GLN A 20 23.30 -8.40 -16.51
N THR A 21 22.56 -7.86 -17.46
CA THR A 21 21.66 -6.75 -17.20
C THR A 21 20.61 -7.29 -16.26
N SER A 22 20.87 -7.22 -14.95
CA SER A 22 19.82 -7.31 -13.96
C SER A 22 18.87 -6.18 -14.29
N THR A 23 17.80 -6.48 -15.02
CA THR A 23 16.65 -5.61 -15.15
C THR A 23 16.02 -5.55 -13.77
N THR A 24 16.59 -4.73 -12.88
CA THR A 24 15.94 -4.33 -11.65
C THR A 24 14.80 -3.42 -12.07
N THR A 25 13.64 -4.02 -12.36
CA THR A 25 12.40 -3.27 -12.37
C THR A 25 12.33 -2.58 -11.01
N PRO A 26 12.37 -1.23 -10.93
CA PRO A 26 12.30 -0.57 -9.65
C PRO A 26 11.04 -1.05 -8.94
N ALA A 27 11.18 -1.46 -7.67
CA ALA A 27 10.05 -1.86 -6.86
C ALA A 27 8.99 -0.74 -6.91
N PRO A 28 7.69 -1.07 -7.00
CA PRO A 28 6.65 -0.06 -7.04
C PRO A 28 6.81 0.88 -5.86
N LEU A 29 6.82 2.18 -6.13
CA LEU A 29 6.94 3.22 -5.12
C LEU A 29 5.73 3.14 -4.19
N ASN A 30 5.95 2.65 -2.97
CA ASN A 30 4.92 2.41 -1.96
C ASN A 30 5.42 2.88 -0.59
N ALA A 31 4.53 2.96 0.39
CA ALA A 31 4.84 3.47 1.74
C ALA A 31 5.79 2.57 2.56
N GLY A 32 6.40 1.55 1.94
CA GLY A 32 7.21 0.52 2.60
C GLY A 32 6.39 -0.54 3.32
N VAL A 33 5.07 -0.54 3.13
CA VAL A 33 4.12 -1.49 3.72
C VAL A 33 3.11 -1.98 2.68
N ALA A 34 2.56 -3.17 2.90
CA ALA A 34 1.41 -3.72 2.17
C ALA A 34 0.23 -3.92 3.11
N ILE A 35 -0.90 -3.29 2.81
CA ILE A 35 -2.14 -3.41 3.59
C ILE A 35 -2.71 -4.82 3.40
N THR A 36 -2.89 -5.55 4.49
CA THR A 36 -3.45 -6.92 4.51
C THR A 36 -4.89 -6.95 5.00
N ASN A 37 -5.35 -5.91 5.70
CA ASN A 37 -6.77 -5.69 5.98
C ASN A 37 -7.07 -4.19 5.89
N PRO A 38 -8.08 -3.75 5.10
CA PRO A 38 -9.12 -4.54 4.44
C PRO A 38 -8.65 -5.37 3.24
N VAL A 39 -9.26 -6.54 3.08
CA VAL A 39 -9.19 -7.36 1.85
C VAL A 39 -10.32 -7.01 0.89
N LEU A 40 -10.20 -7.42 -0.37
CA LEU A 40 -11.22 -7.21 -1.39
C LEU A 40 -12.59 -7.77 -0.93
N ASN A 41 -13.63 -6.95 -1.05
CA ASN A 41 -15.01 -7.28 -0.63
C ASN A 41 -15.18 -7.49 0.88
N ALA A 42 -14.21 -7.09 1.72
CA ALA A 42 -14.44 -7.00 3.15
C ALA A 42 -15.57 -6.00 3.44
N THR A 43 -16.32 -6.25 4.52
CA THR A 43 -17.37 -5.35 4.98
C THR A 43 -17.04 -4.85 6.37
N ALA A 44 -17.06 -3.53 6.51
CA ALA A 44 -16.98 -2.82 7.78
C ALA A 44 -18.30 -2.10 8.06
N TYR A 45 -18.49 -1.69 9.31
CA TYR A 45 -19.73 -1.09 9.77
C TYR A 45 -19.47 0.30 10.36
N ALA A 46 -20.23 1.30 9.90
CA ALA A 46 -20.18 2.63 10.45
C ALA A 46 -20.50 2.61 11.96
N GLY A 47 -19.77 3.39 12.74
CA GLY A 47 -19.91 3.44 14.20
C GLY A 47 -19.22 2.29 14.95
N SER A 48 -18.60 1.35 14.25
CA SER A 48 -17.90 0.19 14.86
C SER A 48 -16.39 0.36 14.84
N ASN A 49 -15.70 -0.39 15.69
CA ASN A 49 -14.25 -0.51 15.63
C ASN A 49 -13.84 -1.43 14.46
N TYR A 50 -12.78 -1.04 13.75
CA TYR A 50 -12.24 -1.75 12.61
C TYR A 50 -10.72 -1.80 12.71
N THR A 51 -10.14 -3.00 12.63
CA THR A 51 -8.69 -3.18 12.71
C THR A 51 -8.11 -3.15 11.31
N ILE A 52 -7.30 -2.14 11.02
CA ILE A 52 -6.51 -2.04 9.80
C ILE A 52 -5.20 -2.78 10.04
N SER A 53 -4.70 -3.56 9.07
CA SER A 53 -3.48 -4.35 9.24
C SER A 53 -2.60 -4.30 8.01
N TRP A 54 -1.29 -4.46 8.20
CA TRP A 54 -0.31 -4.44 7.12
C TRP A 54 0.90 -5.33 7.42
N THR A 55 1.72 -5.53 6.39
CA THR A 55 3.04 -6.15 6.46
C THR A 55 4.10 -5.15 6.01
N ILE A 56 5.33 -5.31 6.51
CA ILE A 56 6.46 -4.45 6.14
C ILE A 56 7.08 -5.02 4.86
N LEU A 57 7.21 -4.18 3.83
CA LEU A 57 7.88 -4.51 2.56
C LEU A 57 9.30 -3.94 2.51
N ASP A 58 9.51 -2.75 3.07
CA ASP A 58 10.80 -2.07 3.12
C ASP A 58 11.27 -1.99 4.59
N PRO A 59 12.40 -2.63 4.95
CA PRO A 59 12.94 -2.55 6.30
C PRO A 59 13.38 -1.13 6.71
N ASN A 60 13.51 -0.19 5.77
CA ASN A 60 13.84 1.21 6.06
C ASN A 60 12.60 2.08 6.32
N ALA A 61 11.40 1.55 6.12
CA ALA A 61 10.17 2.25 6.51
C ALA A 61 10.09 2.31 8.04
N THR A 62 9.80 3.49 8.58
CA THR A 62 9.80 3.68 10.04
C THR A 62 8.43 4.06 10.57
N THR A 63 7.72 4.95 9.88
CA THR A 63 6.42 5.44 10.34
C THR A 63 5.39 5.53 9.22
N ILE A 64 4.12 5.35 9.61
CA ILE A 64 2.94 5.71 8.83
C ILE A 64 2.51 7.09 9.31
N GLU A 65 2.59 8.09 8.44
CA GLU A 65 2.29 9.48 8.76
C GLU A 65 0.79 9.77 8.75
N THR A 66 0.07 9.17 7.79
CA THR A 66 -1.37 9.36 7.62
C THR A 66 -2.02 8.08 7.12
N ILE A 67 -3.25 7.85 7.57
CA ILE A 67 -4.15 6.88 6.95
C ILE A 67 -5.40 7.64 6.51
N SER A 68 -5.64 7.74 5.21
CA SER A 68 -6.79 8.44 4.64
C SER A 68 -7.85 7.44 4.20
N LEU A 69 -9.11 7.82 4.31
CA LEU A 69 -10.23 7.11 3.68
C LEU A 69 -10.54 7.77 2.34
N MET A 70 -10.58 6.97 1.29
CA MET A 70 -10.90 7.36 -0.07
C MET A 70 -12.11 6.56 -0.56
N ASP A 71 -12.84 7.07 -1.55
CA ASP A 71 -13.88 6.31 -2.26
C ASP A 71 -13.86 6.52 -3.77
N GLY A 72 -14.62 5.71 -4.50
CA GLY A 72 -14.86 5.90 -5.93
C GLY A 72 -13.99 5.05 -6.86
N ASN A 73 -13.77 5.59 -8.06
CA ASN A 73 -13.07 4.88 -9.13
C ASN A 73 -11.57 4.79 -8.84
N ALA A 74 -10.94 3.64 -9.08
CA ALA A 74 -9.50 3.45 -8.87
C ALA A 74 -8.62 4.44 -9.64
N ALA A 75 -9.08 4.93 -10.79
CA ALA A 75 -8.39 5.95 -11.59
C ALA A 75 -8.61 7.39 -11.07
N ALA A 76 -9.58 7.61 -10.18
CA ALA A 76 -9.98 8.92 -9.68
C ALA A 76 -10.60 8.81 -8.27
N LEU A 77 -9.80 8.33 -7.31
CA LEU A 77 -10.23 8.23 -5.91
C LEU A 77 -10.50 9.61 -5.32
N THR A 78 -11.60 9.75 -4.59
CA THR A 78 -11.99 10.98 -3.90
C THR A 78 -11.68 10.86 -2.42
N LEU A 79 -11.14 11.92 -1.83
CA LEU A 79 -10.84 11.97 -0.41
C LEU A 79 -12.11 12.11 0.42
N VAL A 80 -12.35 11.17 1.34
CA VAL A 80 -13.47 11.18 2.27
C VAL A 80 -13.03 11.63 3.66
N ILE A 81 -11.94 11.04 4.17
CA ILE A 81 -11.31 11.44 5.44
C ILE A 81 -9.82 11.62 5.21
N HIS A 82 -9.31 12.82 5.54
CA HIS A 82 -7.89 13.15 5.33
C HIS A 82 -6.94 12.31 6.19
N ASN A 83 -7.22 12.16 7.47
CA ASN A 83 -6.40 11.37 8.38
C ASN A 83 -7.27 10.78 9.49
N ILE A 84 -7.22 9.46 9.67
CA ILE A 84 -7.91 8.76 10.77
C ILE A 84 -7.02 8.55 11.99
N LEU A 85 -5.70 8.79 11.88
CA LEU A 85 -4.78 8.67 13.02
C LEU A 85 -5.05 9.76 14.05
N THR A 86 -5.25 9.37 15.31
CA THR A 86 -5.60 10.31 16.40
C THR A 86 -4.38 10.90 17.10
N ASN A 87 -3.26 10.19 17.13
CA ASN A 87 -2.09 10.52 17.96
C ASN A 87 -0.85 10.87 17.12
N GLY A 88 -1.04 11.33 15.89
CA GLY A 88 0.05 11.58 14.94
C GLY A 88 0.52 10.31 14.25
N SER A 89 1.77 10.32 13.77
CA SER A 89 2.36 9.18 13.04
C SER A 89 2.53 7.97 13.95
N ILE A 90 2.30 6.78 13.40
CA ILE A 90 2.48 5.51 14.12
C ILE A 90 3.67 4.72 13.56
N PRO A 91 4.38 3.90 14.36
CA PRO A 91 5.43 3.01 13.86
C PRO A 91 4.88 1.99 12.86
N VAL A 92 5.61 1.72 11.77
CA VAL A 92 5.24 0.62 10.84
C VAL A 92 5.30 -0.76 11.53
N SER A 93 6.06 -0.88 12.61
CA SER A 93 6.22 -2.09 13.41
C SER A 93 4.99 -2.49 14.23
N ASP A 94 3.99 -1.61 14.36
CA ASP A 94 2.76 -1.94 15.08
C ASP A 94 1.93 -2.98 14.32
N LEU A 95 2.10 -3.06 12.99
CA LEU A 95 1.42 -3.98 12.06
C LEU A 95 -0.11 -3.86 11.99
N HIS A 96 -0.72 -3.07 12.87
CA HIS A 96 -2.14 -2.82 12.90
C HIS A 96 -2.49 -1.47 13.53
N TYR A 97 -3.68 -0.97 13.20
CA TYR A 97 -4.27 0.23 13.78
C TYR A 97 -5.76 0.00 14.00
N ASN A 98 -6.25 0.27 15.21
CA ASN A 98 -7.67 0.19 15.53
C ASN A 98 -8.33 1.53 15.26
N TRP A 99 -9.21 1.55 14.27
CA TRP A 99 -9.97 2.72 13.85
C TRP A 99 -11.43 2.62 14.27
N THR A 100 -11.96 3.64 14.93
CA THR A 100 -13.41 3.78 15.12
C THR A 100 -14.02 4.47 13.90
N ILE A 101 -14.79 3.72 13.11
CA ILE A 101 -15.40 4.23 11.88
C ILE A 101 -16.49 5.25 12.24
N PRO A 102 -16.50 6.46 11.66
CA PRO A 102 -17.57 7.43 11.90
C PRO A 102 -18.95 6.88 11.54
N ALA A 103 -19.94 7.08 12.42
CA ALA A 103 -21.30 6.55 12.25
C ALA A 103 -22.08 7.19 11.08
N ASN A 104 -21.65 8.35 10.60
CA ASN A 104 -22.30 9.14 9.56
C ASN A 104 -21.74 8.88 8.15
N LEU A 105 -20.90 7.87 7.94
CA LEU A 105 -20.44 7.50 6.61
C LEU A 105 -21.58 6.94 5.76
N THR A 106 -21.61 7.31 4.48
CA THR A 106 -22.56 6.78 3.50
C THR A 106 -22.23 5.32 3.21
N SER A 107 -23.26 4.46 3.08
CA SER A 107 -23.05 3.07 2.68
C SER A 107 -22.49 3.00 1.26
N ARG A 108 -21.30 2.41 1.08
CA ARG A 108 -20.68 2.18 -0.24
C ARG A 108 -19.82 0.92 -0.24
N GLN A 109 -19.44 0.46 -1.44
CA GLN A 109 -18.63 -0.76 -1.66
C GLN A 109 -17.23 -0.49 -2.24
N ASP A 110 -16.95 0.78 -2.53
CA ASP A 110 -15.77 1.26 -3.25
C ASP A 110 -14.87 2.13 -2.35
N TYR A 111 -14.86 1.86 -1.04
CA TYR A 111 -13.92 2.50 -0.12
C TYR A 111 -12.53 1.88 -0.25
N ALA A 112 -11.50 2.71 -0.12
CA ALA A 112 -10.10 2.29 -0.03
C ALA A 112 -9.38 3.11 1.04
N LEU A 113 -8.37 2.51 1.67
CA LEU A 113 -7.44 3.21 2.55
C LEU A 113 -6.21 3.61 1.77
N ALA A 114 -5.69 4.81 2.05
CA ALA A 114 -4.42 5.30 1.55
C ALA A 114 -3.48 5.55 2.74
N MET A 115 -2.41 4.77 2.86
CA MET A 115 -1.38 4.94 3.89
C MET A 115 -0.20 5.68 3.32
N ARG A 116 0.17 6.83 3.92
CA ARG A 116 1.40 7.55 3.58
C ARG A 116 2.52 7.18 4.55
N GLY A 117 3.65 6.73 4.03
CA GLY A 117 4.85 6.44 4.82
C GLY A 117 5.75 7.66 4.97
N ASN A 118 6.75 7.57 5.85
CA ASN A 118 7.81 8.57 6.01
C ASN A 118 8.66 8.79 4.75
N ASN A 119 8.61 7.85 3.81
CA ASN A 119 9.23 7.95 2.49
C ASN A 119 8.40 8.78 1.48
N SER A 120 7.33 9.45 1.94
CA SER A 120 6.38 10.25 1.13
C SER A 120 5.57 9.48 0.09
N TYR A 121 5.74 8.16 -0.02
CA TYR A 121 4.96 7.31 -0.91
C TYR A 121 3.68 6.83 -0.23
N VAL A 122 2.73 6.37 -1.05
CA VAL A 122 1.41 5.92 -0.62
C VAL A 122 1.20 4.46 -1.00
N THR A 123 0.69 3.68 -0.05
CA THR A 123 0.15 2.34 -0.29
C THR A 123 -1.37 2.39 -0.20
N TYR A 124 -2.06 1.78 -1.17
CA TYR A 124 -3.51 1.65 -1.17
C TYR A 124 -3.97 0.26 -0.73
N SER A 125 -5.13 0.18 -0.08
CA SER A 125 -5.76 -1.10 0.24
C SER A 125 -6.53 -1.67 -0.95
N SER A 126 -7.00 -2.91 -0.80
CA SER A 126 -8.10 -3.39 -1.63
C SER A 126 -9.37 -2.59 -1.37
N PHE A 127 -10.30 -2.59 -2.33
CA PHE A 127 -11.63 -2.03 -2.12
C PHE A 127 -12.43 -2.83 -1.09
N PHE A 128 -13.15 -2.12 -0.25
CA PHE A 128 -14.00 -2.70 0.79
C PHE A 128 -15.28 -1.88 0.95
N SER A 129 -16.26 -2.48 1.62
CA SER A 129 -17.54 -1.86 1.90
C SER A 129 -17.56 -1.27 3.31
N ILE A 130 -18.18 -0.10 3.45
CA ILE A 130 -18.63 0.41 4.74
C ILE A 130 -20.14 0.50 4.65
N ILE A 131 -20.85 -0.18 5.55
CA ILE A 131 -22.31 -0.15 5.64
C ILE A 131 -22.70 0.71 6.83
N ASN A 132 -23.61 1.66 6.60
CA ASN A 132 -24.19 2.43 7.67
C ASN A 132 -25.22 1.59 8.44
N ASN A 133 -24.95 1.36 9.74
CA ASN A 133 -25.83 0.63 10.64
C ASN A 133 -26.94 1.48 11.25
N ASN A 134 -27.20 2.71 10.77
CA ASN A 134 -28.48 3.40 10.95
C ASN A 134 -29.59 2.66 10.17
N ALA A 135 -29.74 1.36 10.41
CA ALA A 135 -31.01 0.70 10.29
C ALA A 135 -31.91 1.37 11.32
N THR A 136 -32.79 2.20 10.79
CA THR A 136 -33.98 2.75 11.41
C THR A 136 -34.46 1.89 12.58
N SER A 137 -34.31 2.39 13.81
CA SER A 137 -35.05 1.90 14.97
C SER A 137 -36.53 2.28 14.82
N ASN A 138 -37.20 1.71 13.81
CA ASN A 138 -38.66 1.69 13.74
C ASN A 138 -39.12 0.41 14.45
N ASN A 139 -39.07 0.38 15.79
CA ASN A 139 -39.77 -0.64 16.53
C ASN A 139 -40.96 -0.05 17.29
N ALA A 140 -42.11 -0.22 16.64
CA ALA A 140 -43.43 -0.47 17.19
C ALA A 140 -43.91 0.42 18.35
N THR A 141 -44.77 1.38 18.01
CA THR A 141 -45.93 1.72 18.83
C THR A 141 -46.69 0.43 19.14
N SER A 142 -46.50 -0.13 20.33
CA SER A 142 -47.43 -1.11 20.89
C SER A 142 -48.73 -0.38 21.25
N LYS A 143 -49.84 -1.00 20.84
CA LYS A 143 -51.22 -0.66 21.18
C LYS A 143 -51.44 -0.39 22.67
#